data_AF-A0A211ZFU0-F1
#
_entry.id   AF-A0A211ZFU0-F1
#
_cell.length_a   1.000
_cell.length_b   1.000
_cell.length_c   1.000
_cell.angle_alpha   90.00
_cell.angle_beta   90.00
_cell.angle_gamma   90.00
#
_symmetry.space_group_name_H-M   'P 1'
#
loop_
_entity.id
_entity.type
_entity.pdbx_description
1 polymer ?
#
loop_
_entity_poly.entity_id
_entity_poly.type
_entity_poly.pdbx_seq_one_letter_code
_entity_poly.pdbx_strand_id
1 'polypeptide(L)'
;MDAGAGVSPWRSAAVLAGRLIFAAVFLMAVSFKVMGMGDTAGYIAAAGFPMPMLLAWLAAILECLLVIGFLTGAFFTETCLAAAVYVVFLAFAFHGPSHWAGNQAEFGFFVDHFTFLAGLLFAAAHGPGRILSVRRSLVGGA
;
A
#
# COMPACT_ATOMS: atom_id res chain seq x y z
N MET A 1 33.05 10.13 -23.88
CA MET A 1 32.62 8.72 -24.02
C MET A 1 32.51 8.18 -22.60
N ASP A 2 31.34 8.36 -21.96
CA ASP A 2 31.08 7.78 -20.64
C ASP A 2 30.34 6.47 -20.86
N ALA A 3 31.12 5.40 -21.01
CA ALA A 3 30.62 4.05 -21.11
C ALA A 3 30.00 3.63 -19.77
N GLY A 4 28.68 3.45 -19.74
CA GLY A 4 28.06 2.32 -19.06
C GLY A 4 28.21 2.19 -17.55
N ALA A 5 28.02 3.25 -16.76
CA ALA A 5 27.69 3.06 -15.34
C ALA A 5 26.27 2.46 -15.23
N GLY A 6 26.18 1.13 -15.34
CA GLY A 6 24.94 0.39 -15.07
C GLY A 6 24.36 0.77 -13.71
N VAL A 7 23.04 0.68 -13.56
CA VAL A 7 22.38 0.95 -12.26
C VAL A 7 23.05 0.08 -11.19
N SER A 8 23.52 0.69 -10.10
CA SER A 8 24.19 -0.02 -9.01
C SER A 8 23.38 -1.26 -8.57
N PRO A 9 24.01 -2.44 -8.40
CA PRO A 9 23.33 -3.65 -7.93
C PRO A 9 22.57 -3.43 -6.62
N TRP A 10 23.15 -2.64 -5.71
CA TRP A 10 22.52 -2.24 -4.45
C TRP A 10 21.20 -1.49 -4.69
N ARG A 11 21.20 -0.49 -5.59
CA ARG A 11 19.99 0.28 -5.90
C ARG A 11 18.90 -0.61 -6.46
N SER A 12 19.25 -1.53 -7.34
CA SER A 12 18.30 -2.47 -7.93
C SER A 12 17.73 -3.44 -6.89
N ALA A 13 18.57 -3.96 -5.99
CA ALA A 13 18.16 -4.83 -4.89
C ALA A 13 17.26 -4.11 -3.90
N ALA A 14 17.62 -2.89 -3.48
CA ALA A 14 16.84 -2.08 -2.54
C ALA A 14 15.44 -1.74 -3.08
N VAL A 15 15.34 -1.35 -4.36
CA VAL A 15 14.05 -1.08 -5.00
C VAL A 15 13.19 -2.35 -5.07
N LEU A 16 13.76 -3.48 -5.47
CA LEU A 16 13.03 -4.74 -5.51
C LEU A 16 12.57 -5.17 -4.10
N ALA A 17 13.43 -5.05 -3.09
CA ALA A 17 13.09 -5.37 -1.72
C ALA A 17 11.93 -4.50 -1.20
N GLY A 18 12.00 -3.18 -1.40
CA GLY A 18 10.90 -2.27 -1.01
C GLY A 18 9.57 -2.63 -1.68
N ARG A 19 9.60 -2.96 -2.97
CA ARG A 19 8.42 -3.44 -3.71
C ARG A 19 7.83 -4.72 -3.13
N LEU A 20 8.69 -5.68 -2.80
CA LEU A 20 8.25 -6.96 -2.23
C LEU A 20 7.72 -6.79 -0.81
N ILE A 21 8.26 -5.86 -0.02
CA ILE A 21 7.72 -5.51 1.30
C ILE A 21 6.31 -4.90 1.15
N PHE A 22 6.10 -3.93 0.25
CA PHE A 22 4.77 -3.40 0.00
C PHE A 22 3.79 -4.49 -0.45
N ALA A 23 4.20 -5.34 -1.39
CA ALA A 23 3.39 -6.46 -1.85
C ALA A 23 3.04 -7.42 -0.70
N ALA A 24 4.01 -7.77 0.15
CA ALA A 24 3.79 -8.69 1.26
C ALA A 24 2.81 -8.13 2.30
N VAL A 25 2.91 -6.84 2.64
CA VAL A 25 1.99 -6.19 3.59
C VAL A 25 0.55 -6.20 3.05
N PHE A 26 0.34 -5.80 1.80
CA PHE A 26 -1.00 -5.84 1.21
C PHE A 26 -1.51 -7.27 0.98
N LEU A 27 -0.63 -8.21 0.65
CA LEU A 27 -0.99 -9.63 0.50
C LEU A 27 -1.45 -10.22 1.83
N MET A 28 -0.74 -9.91 2.92
CA MET A 28 -1.16 -10.30 4.27
C MET A 28 -2.51 -9.67 4.61
N ALA A 29 -2.68 -8.37 4.35
CA ALA A 29 -3.93 -7.65 4.63
C ALA A 29 -5.14 -8.27 3.91
N VAL A 30 -5.02 -8.56 2.61
CA VAL A 30 -6.11 -9.17 1.85
C VAL A 30 -6.34 -10.62 2.26
N SER A 31 -5.28 -11.36 2.61
CA SER A 31 -5.39 -12.74 3.10
C SER A 31 -6.26 -12.80 4.37
N PHE A 32 -6.04 -11.90 5.32
CA PHE A 32 -6.87 -11.81 6.52
C PHE A 32 -8.32 -11.45 6.19
N LYS A 33 -8.55 -10.53 5.24
CA LYS A 33 -9.91 -10.18 4.81
C LYS A 33 -10.65 -11.36 4.18
N VAL A 34 -10.02 -12.08 3.26
CA VAL A 34 -10.71 -13.20 2.56
C VAL A 34 -10.95 -14.40 3.48
N MET A 35 -10.12 -14.62 4.49
CA MET A 35 -10.34 -15.64 5.52
C MET A 35 -11.40 -15.23 6.55
N GLY A 36 -11.54 -13.93 6.82
CA GLY A 36 -12.42 -13.36 7.86
C GLY A 36 -13.23 -12.16 7.36
N MET A 37 -14.00 -12.34 6.27
CA MET A 37 -14.69 -11.22 5.63
C MET A 37 -15.80 -10.65 6.52
N GLY A 38 -16.47 -11.51 7.29
CA GLY A 38 -17.47 -11.10 8.29
C GLY A 38 -16.87 -10.21 9.37
N ASP A 39 -15.69 -10.56 9.87
CA ASP A 39 -15.00 -9.77 10.90
C ASP A 39 -14.59 -8.40 10.36
N THR A 40 -14.05 -8.37 9.14
CA THR A 40 -13.71 -7.11 8.44
C THR A 40 -14.93 -6.21 8.28
N ALA A 41 -16.07 -6.77 7.84
CA ALA A 41 -17.32 -6.02 7.75
C ALA A 41 -17.79 -5.53 9.14
N GLY A 42 -17.60 -6.33 10.19
CA GLY A 42 -17.85 -5.92 11.58
C GLY A 42 -17.05 -4.69 12.00
N TYR A 43 -15.74 -4.67 11.71
CA TYR A 43 -14.89 -3.50 11.97
C TYR A 43 -15.34 -2.26 11.18
N ILE A 44 -15.69 -2.42 9.91
CA ILE A 44 -16.20 -1.32 9.07
C ILE A 44 -17.52 -0.77 9.63
N ALA A 45 -18.43 -1.65 10.06
CA ALA A 45 -19.69 -1.26 10.68
C ALA A 45 -19.47 -0.51 12.00
N ALA A 46 -18.52 -0.97 12.82
CA ALA A 46 -18.16 -0.33 14.09
C ALA A 46 -17.57 1.08 13.88
N ALA A 47 -16.88 1.31 12.75
CA ALA A 47 -16.42 2.64 12.33
C ALA A 47 -17.55 3.53 11.75
N GLY A 48 -18.80 3.04 11.71
CA GLY A 48 -19.97 3.83 11.32
C GLY A 48 -20.23 3.91 9.81
N PHE A 49 -19.53 3.13 9.00
CA PHE A 49 -19.72 3.15 7.54
C PHE A 49 -20.97 2.34 7.12
N PRO A 50 -21.72 2.83 6.12
CA PRO A 50 -22.85 2.08 5.56
C PRO A 50 -22.36 0.92 4.68
N MET A 51 -23.23 -0.08 4.48
CA MET A 51 -22.97 -1.21 3.58
C MET A 51 -21.61 -1.90 3.84
N PRO A 52 -21.31 -2.30 5.10
CA PRO A 52 -19.98 -2.72 5.51
C PRO A 52 -19.42 -3.92 4.73
N MET A 53 -20.27 -4.88 4.37
CA MET A 53 -19.86 -6.05 3.59
C MET A 53 -19.42 -5.67 2.17
N LEU A 54 -20.10 -4.71 1.53
CA LEU A 54 -19.70 -4.22 0.21
C LEU A 54 -18.34 -3.52 0.30
N LEU A 55 -18.15 -2.65 1.30
CA LEU A 55 -16.89 -1.95 1.52
C LEU A 55 -15.74 -2.92 1.84
N ALA A 56 -16.00 -3.99 2.59
CA ALA A 56 -15.00 -5.04 2.87
C ALA A 56 -14.51 -5.71 1.57
N TRP A 57 -15.43 -6.04 0.66
CA TRP A 57 -15.06 -6.61 -0.65
C TRP A 57 -14.33 -5.61 -1.54
N LEU A 58 -14.75 -4.34 -1.56
CA LEU A 58 -14.05 -3.30 -2.32
C LEU A 58 -12.62 -3.09 -1.79
N ALA A 59 -12.43 -3.10 -0.47
CA ALA A 59 -11.11 -3.06 0.15
C ALA A 59 -10.26 -4.27 -0.24
N ALA A 60 -10.81 -5.49 -0.18
CA ALA A 60 -10.09 -6.70 -0.59
C ALA A 60 -9.69 -6.69 -2.08
N ILE A 61 -10.59 -6.24 -2.97
CA ILE A 61 -10.30 -6.11 -4.41
C ILE A 61 -9.19 -5.08 -4.63
N LEU A 62 -9.28 -3.91 -3.99
CA LEU A 62 -8.24 -2.89 -4.08
C LEU A 62 -6.89 -3.45 -3.64
N GLU A 63 -6.82 -4.12 -2.49
CA GLU A 63 -5.58 -4.70 -1.97
C GLU A 63 -5.00 -5.77 -2.89
N CYS A 64 -5.84 -6.63 -3.49
CA CYS A 64 -5.40 -7.55 -4.54
C CYS A 64 -4.76 -6.83 -5.73
N LEU A 65 -5.37 -5.75 -6.21
CA LEU A 65 -4.83 -4.94 -7.31
C LEU A 65 -3.50 -4.28 -6.91
N LEU A 66 -3.39 -3.79 -5.68
CA LEU A 66 -2.14 -3.23 -5.14
C LEU A 66 -1.03 -4.28 -5.11
N VAL A 67 -1.30 -5.49 -4.62
CA VAL A 67 -0.34 -6.60 -4.63
C VAL A 67 0.17 -6.87 -6.05
N ILE A 68 -0.75 -6.99 -7.02
CA ILE A 68 -0.39 -7.22 -8.41
C ILE A 68 0.47 -6.06 -8.96
N GLY A 69 0.09 -4.81 -8.69
CA GLY A 69 0.85 -3.63 -9.08
C GLY A 69 2.27 -3.61 -8.50
N PHE A 70 2.43 -3.90 -7.20
CA PHE A 70 3.73 -3.95 -6.54
C PHE A 70 4.61 -5.09 -7.06
N LEU A 71 4.06 -6.31 -7.22
CA LEU A 71 4.79 -7.48 -7.72
C LEU A 71 5.23 -7.33 -9.18
N THR A 72 4.37 -6.78 -10.03
CA THR A 72 4.66 -6.64 -11.46
C THR A 72 5.38 -5.33 -11.81
N GLY A 73 5.24 -4.29 -10.98
CA GLY A 73 5.76 -2.95 -11.26
C GLY A 73 5.00 -2.23 -12.37
N ALA A 74 3.88 -2.78 -12.86
CA ALA A 74 3.01 -2.10 -13.82
C ALA A 74 2.23 -0.99 -13.11
N PHE A 75 2.14 0.18 -13.75
CA PHE A 75 1.46 1.35 -13.18
C PHE A 75 1.94 1.65 -11.76
N PHE A 76 3.26 1.57 -11.55
CA PHE A 76 3.84 1.55 -10.21
C PHE A 76 3.61 2.85 -9.45
N THR A 77 3.84 3.98 -10.09
CA THR A 77 3.60 5.30 -9.48
C THR A 77 2.12 5.44 -9.11
N GLU A 78 1.22 5.03 -9.98
CA GLU A 78 -0.22 5.04 -9.74
C GLU A 78 -0.61 4.08 -8.61
N THR A 79 -0.01 2.89 -8.55
CA THR A 79 -0.19 1.90 -7.48
C THR A 79 0.25 2.47 -6.14
N CYS A 80 1.42 3.10 -6.08
CA CYS A 80 1.92 3.77 -4.87
C CYS A 80 0.99 4.90 -4.42
N LEU A 81 0.50 5.73 -5.34
CA LEU A 81 -0.40 6.83 -5.02
C LEU A 81 -1.79 6.35 -4.57
N ALA A 82 -2.33 5.32 -5.22
CA ALA A 82 -3.57 4.68 -4.79
C ALA A 82 -3.44 4.06 -3.39
N ALA A 83 -2.34 3.34 -3.14
CA ALA A 83 -2.01 2.81 -1.82
C ALA A 83 -1.85 3.93 -0.78
N ALA A 84 -1.21 5.05 -1.15
CA ALA A 84 -1.02 6.20 -0.26
C ALA A 84 -2.36 6.79 0.19
N VAL A 85 -3.28 7.04 -0.75
CA VAL A 85 -4.63 7.52 -0.43
C VAL A 85 -5.37 6.50 0.45
N TYR A 86 -5.29 5.22 0.11
CA TYR A 86 -5.94 4.15 0.87
C TYR A 86 -5.43 4.05 2.30
N VAL A 87 -4.12 4.06 2.51
CA VAL A 87 -3.48 3.97 3.84
C VAL A 87 -3.81 5.20 4.69
N VAL A 88 -3.83 6.40 4.11
CA VAL A 88 -4.28 7.61 4.83
C VAL A 88 -5.73 7.49 5.23
N PHE A 89 -6.60 7.02 4.32
CA PHE A 89 -8.00 6.75 4.65
C PHE A 89 -8.12 5.78 5.83
N LEU A 90 -7.39 4.66 5.83
CA LEU A 90 -7.41 3.69 6.93
C LEU A 90 -6.93 4.31 8.26
N ALA A 91 -5.88 5.12 8.23
CA ALA A 91 -5.36 5.80 9.41
C ALA A 91 -6.45 6.62 10.11
N PHE A 92 -7.16 7.47 9.36
CA PHE A 92 -8.22 8.29 9.93
C PHE A 92 -9.48 7.50 10.28
N ALA A 93 -9.88 6.56 9.43
CA ALA A 93 -11.12 5.81 9.60
C ALA A 93 -11.09 4.82 10.76
N PHE A 94 -9.93 4.21 11.04
CA PHE A 94 -9.82 3.11 12.01
C PHE A 94 -8.86 3.38 13.17
N HIS A 95 -7.93 4.35 13.03
CA HIS A 95 -6.91 4.66 14.03
C HIS A 95 -6.86 6.16 14.40
N GLY A 96 -7.85 6.94 13.96
CA GLY A 96 -7.85 8.40 14.09
C GLY A 96 -8.00 8.91 15.53
N PRO A 97 -8.00 10.25 15.74
CA PRO A 97 -8.08 10.87 17.07
C PRO A 97 -9.22 10.38 17.98
N SER A 98 -10.34 9.94 17.41
CA SER A 98 -11.47 9.36 18.14
C SER A 98 -11.14 8.05 18.86
N HIS A 99 -10.04 7.37 18.49
CA HIS A 99 -9.65 6.06 19.02
C HIS A 99 -8.55 6.13 20.09
N TRP A 100 -7.94 7.29 20.31
CA TRP A 100 -6.74 7.40 21.16
C TRP A 100 -7.05 7.42 22.66
N ALA A 101 -8.25 7.85 23.06
CA ALA A 101 -8.61 7.99 24.46
C ALA A 101 -8.57 6.63 25.18
N GLY A 102 -7.61 6.47 26.10
CA GLY A 102 -7.40 5.22 26.83
C GLY A 102 -6.76 4.10 26.00
N ASN A 103 -6.33 4.37 24.76
CA ASN A 103 -5.72 3.39 23.87
C ASN A 103 -4.53 3.99 23.11
N GLN A 104 -3.37 4.03 23.77
CA GLN A 104 -2.13 4.58 23.21
C GLN A 104 -1.65 3.83 21.95
N ALA A 105 -2.00 2.55 21.80
CA ALA A 105 -1.61 1.76 20.63
C ALA A 105 -2.22 2.33 19.34
N GLU A 106 -3.46 2.85 19.39
CA GLU A 106 -4.14 3.46 18.24
C GLU A 106 -3.41 4.69 17.73
N PHE A 107 -2.85 5.51 18.63
CA PHE A 107 -1.99 6.62 18.23
C PHE A 107 -0.73 6.12 17.51
N GLY A 108 -0.12 5.04 18.01
CA GLY A 108 1.02 4.38 17.34
C GLY A 108 0.67 3.90 15.94
N PHE A 109 -0.44 3.16 15.80
CA PHE A 109 -0.91 2.69 14.50
C PHE A 109 -1.22 3.85 13.54
N PHE A 110 -1.83 4.93 14.02
CA PHE A 110 -2.06 6.13 13.21
C PHE A 110 -0.75 6.68 12.64
N VAL A 111 0.27 6.85 13.48
CA VAL A 111 1.59 7.35 13.06
C VAL A 111 2.27 6.38 12.09
N ASP A 112 2.17 5.07 12.30
CA ASP A 112 2.76 4.06 11.43
C ASP A 112 2.21 4.13 9.98
N HIS A 113 0.94 4.48 9.81
CA HIS A 113 0.36 4.70 8.48
C HIS A 113 1.04 5.86 7.74
N PHE A 114 1.47 6.93 8.43
CA PHE A 114 2.22 8.03 7.82
C PHE A 114 3.67 7.65 7.50
N THR A 115 4.29 6.78 8.31
CA THR A 115 5.60 6.21 7.98
C THR A 115 5.52 5.36 6.72
N PHE A 116 4.47 4.54 6.59
CA PHE A 116 4.22 3.74 5.39
C PHE A 116 3.90 4.63 4.17
N LEU A 117 3.08 5.67 4.34
CA LEU A 117 2.82 6.70 3.33
C LEU A 117 4.12 7.33 2.81
N ALA A 118 5.05 7.71 3.68
CA ALA A 118 6.32 8.30 3.27
C ALA A 118 7.07 7.34 2.33
N GLY A 119 7.18 6.06 2.69
CA GLY A 119 7.77 5.03 1.83
C GLY A 119 7.08 4.91 0.47
N LEU A 120 5.75 4.95 0.44
CA LEU A 120 4.97 4.90 -0.80
C LEU A 120 5.21 6.12 -1.69
N LEU A 121 5.28 7.33 -1.13
CA LEU A 121 5.55 8.56 -1.88
C LEU A 121 6.98 8.58 -2.45
N PHE A 122 7.97 8.16 -1.65
CA PHE A 122 9.33 7.98 -2.15
C PHE A 122 9.36 6.95 -3.28
N ALA A 123 8.69 5.81 -3.15
CA ALA A 123 8.62 4.81 -4.20
C ALA A 123 7.94 5.34 -5.47
N ALA A 124 6.83 6.08 -5.33
CA ALA A 124 6.11 6.69 -6.45
C ALA A 124 7.02 7.60 -7.28
N ALA A 125 7.88 8.39 -6.62
CA ALA A 125 8.81 9.30 -7.26
C ALA A 125 10.00 8.60 -7.95
N HIS A 126 10.37 7.39 -7.51
CA HIS A 126 11.55 6.67 -8.03
C HIS A 126 11.22 5.57 -9.04
N GLY A 127 9.96 5.13 -9.11
CA GLY A 127 9.50 4.12 -10.05
C GLY A 127 9.88 2.68 -9.67
N PRO A 128 9.47 1.69 -10.49
CA PRO A 128 9.51 0.26 -10.13
C PRO A 128 10.89 -0.41 -10.22
N GLY A 129 11.92 0.33 -10.65
CA GLY A 129 13.23 -0.24 -11.00
C GLY A 129 13.25 -0.92 -12.37
N ARG A 130 14.23 -1.81 -12.59
CA ARG A 130 14.40 -2.56 -13.85
C ARG A 130 14.18 -4.07 -13.72
N ILE A 131 14.27 -4.61 -12.50
CA ILE A 131 14.19 -6.04 -12.24
C ILE A 131 12.71 -6.40 -12.00
N LEU A 132 12.22 -7.44 -12.69
CA LEU A 132 10.85 -7.95 -12.56
C LEU A 132 9.81 -6.82 -12.61
N SER A 133 9.96 -5.93 -13.60
CA SER A 133 9.14 -4.73 -13.76
C SER A 133 8.57 -4.61 -15.17
N VAL A 134 7.25 -4.49 -15.29
CA VAL A 134 6.57 -4.12 -16.53
C VAL A 134 6.42 -2.59 -16.56
N ARG A 135 7.12 -1.91 -17.48
CA ARG A 135 7.10 -0.45 -17.59
C ARG A 135 5.84 0.05 -18.30
N ARG A 136 4.77 0.26 -17.55
CA ARG A 136 3.53 0.93 -17.98
C ARG A 136 3.18 2.03 -16.98
N SER A 137 2.75 3.19 -17.46
CA SER A 137 2.30 4.33 -16.63
C SER A 137 1.26 5.14 -17.40
N LEU A 138 0.30 5.72 -16.67
CA LEU A 138 -0.71 6.66 -17.16
C LEU A 138 -0.26 8.12 -17.01
N VAL A 139 0.67 8.41 -16.09
CA VAL A 139 1.13 9.78 -15.77
C VAL A 139 2.31 10.23 -16.64
N GLY A 140 2.81 9.37 -17.55
CA GLY A 140 3.98 9.65 -18.39
C GLY A 140 5.28 9.31 -17.64
N GLY A 141 6.01 8.31 -18.14
CA GLY A 141 7.11 7.68 -17.39
C GLY A 141 8.39 8.52 -17.33
N ALA A 142 9.06 8.45 -16.17
CA ALA A 142 10.52 8.60 -16.07
C ALA A 142 11.24 7.29 -16.46
#